data_AF-A0A9E1JIN5-F1
#
_entry.id   AF-A0A9E1JIN5-F1
#
_cell.length_a   1.000
_cell.length_b   1.000
_cell.length_c   1.000
_cell.angle_alpha   90.00
_cell.angle_beta   90.00
_cell.angle_gamma   90.00
#
_symmetry.space_group_name_H-M   'P 1'
#
loop_
_entity.id
_entity.type
_entity.pdbx_description
1 polymer ?
#
loop_
_entity_poly.entity_id
_entity_poly.type
_entity_poly.pdbx_seq_one_letter_code
_entity_poly.pdbx_strand_id
1 'polypeptide(L)'
;MKNICKFCFLPFPPNAPNQKYCDRLKCRKERRRIWQKNKRATDKDYRENQAYAFKAWAEVHPDYWSNYRDDHPEYTKKNRENQKRRNEKRKILKKLPDFVKAEIAKMEKSNKKKTLISGYYVLIPLSDKKIAKIEKMIVKIDIFSKG
;
A
#
# COMPACT_ATOMS: atom_id res chain seq x y z
N MET A 1 25.53 11.49 19.98
CA MET A 1 24.09 11.22 19.77
C MET A 1 23.93 10.07 18.78
N LYS A 2 23.13 9.03 19.07
CA LYS A 2 22.89 7.91 18.14
C LYS A 2 21.74 8.27 17.19
N ASN A 3 21.92 8.12 15.88
CA ASN A 3 20.86 8.36 14.90
C ASN A 3 19.78 7.28 15.01
N ILE A 4 18.50 7.65 14.87
CA ILE A 4 17.37 6.71 14.86
C ILE A 4 16.96 6.42 13.41
N CYS A 5 16.85 5.14 13.04
CA CYS A 5 16.44 4.75 11.70
C CYS A 5 14.97 5.10 11.44
N LYS A 6 14.67 5.83 10.35
CA LYS A 6 13.29 6.20 9.97
C LYS A 6 12.37 5.04 9.60
N PHE A 7 12.91 3.83 9.39
CA PHE A 7 12.11 2.65 9.04
C PHE A 7 11.91 1.68 10.20
N CYS A 8 13.01 1.25 10.85
CA CYS A 8 12.92 0.27 11.94
C CYS A 8 12.93 0.90 13.34
N PHE A 9 13.08 2.23 13.45
CA PHE A 9 13.08 2.99 14.70
C PHE A 9 14.14 2.59 15.73
N LEU A 10 15.13 1.80 15.31
CA LEU A 10 16.25 1.41 16.15
C LEU A 10 17.41 2.41 16.03
N PRO A 11 18.16 2.64 17.12
CA PRO A 11 19.39 3.41 17.07
C PRO A 11 20.43 2.71 16.20
N PHE A 12 21.22 3.48 15.46
CA PHE A 12 22.30 2.96 14.63
C PHE A 12 23.46 3.97 14.51
N PRO A 13 24.69 3.48 14.30
CA PRO A 13 25.82 4.34 13.96
C PRO A 13 25.71 4.80 12.49
N PRO A 14 25.67 6.11 12.20
CA PRO A 14 25.67 6.58 10.82
C PRO A 14 27.07 6.48 10.19
N ASN A 15 27.12 6.04 8.93
CA ASN A 15 28.33 5.92 8.12
C ASN A 15 28.54 7.12 7.18
N ALA A 16 27.55 8.00 7.08
CA ALA A 16 27.62 9.24 6.29
C ALA A 16 26.84 10.36 6.99
N PRO A 17 27.21 11.63 6.75
CA PRO A 17 26.43 12.78 7.20
C PRO A 17 24.97 12.64 6.77
N ASN A 18 24.03 12.97 7.65
CA ASN A 18 22.59 12.94 7.38
C ASN A 18 22.00 11.56 7.01
N GLN A 19 22.67 10.45 7.32
CA GLN A 19 22.10 9.12 7.12
C GLN A 19 20.80 8.93 7.93
N LYS A 20 19.67 8.72 7.23
CA LYS A 20 18.32 8.58 7.82
C LYS A 20 17.87 7.14 8.06
N TYR A 21 18.55 6.17 7.45
CA TYR A 21 18.21 4.73 7.51
C TYR A 21 19.45 3.92 7.82
N CYS A 22 19.33 2.91 8.69
CA CYS A 22 20.42 1.99 8.97
C CYS A 22 20.65 1.02 7.79
N ASP A 23 21.75 0.26 7.84
CA ASP A 23 22.20 -0.60 6.73
C ASP A 23 21.56 -2.00 6.71
N ARG A 24 20.63 -2.27 7.62
CA ARG A 24 19.83 -3.50 7.59
C ARG A 24 19.10 -3.63 6.26
N LEU A 25 19.03 -4.83 5.69
CA LEU A 25 18.49 -5.08 4.35
C LEU A 25 17.08 -4.50 4.15
N LYS A 26 16.19 -4.69 5.13
CA LYS A 26 14.82 -4.15 5.07
C LYS A 26 14.81 -2.61 5.02
N CYS A 27 15.67 -1.95 5.79
CA CYS A 27 15.80 -0.49 5.84
C CYS A 27 16.41 0.07 4.54
N ARG A 28 17.42 -0.61 3.96
CA ARG A 28 17.98 -0.26 2.65
C ARG A 28 16.95 -0.38 1.53
N LYS A 29 16.15 -1.45 1.54
CA LYS A 29 15.05 -1.66 0.59
C LYS A 29 14.00 -0.55 0.71
N GLU A 30 13.58 -0.17 1.92
CA GLU A 30 12.60 0.91 2.08
C GLU A 30 13.18 2.28 1.68
N ARG A 31 14.43 2.57 2.03
CA ARG A 31 15.12 3.80 1.57
C ARG A 31 15.08 3.91 0.04
N ARG A 32 15.45 2.83 -0.65
CA ARG A 32 15.39 2.77 -2.13
C ARG A 32 13.95 2.94 -2.63
N ARG A 33 12.97 2.29 -2.01
CA ARG A 33 11.55 2.38 -2.38
C ARG A 33 11.03 3.82 -2.29
N ILE A 34 11.33 4.52 -1.20
CA ILE A 34 10.93 5.92 -0.99
C ILE A 34 11.61 6.84 -2.01
N TRP A 35 12.92 6.68 -2.22
CA TRP A 35 13.64 7.45 -3.24
C TRP A 35 13.06 7.25 -4.64
N GLN A 36 12.82 5.99 -5.05
CA GLN A 36 12.22 5.68 -6.35
C GLN A 36 10.81 6.25 -6.48
N LYS A 37 9.99 6.18 -5.42
CA LYS A 37 8.64 6.76 -5.39
C LYS A 37 8.70 8.27 -5.60
N ASN A 38 9.58 8.96 -4.89
CA ASN A 38 9.74 10.41 -5.00
C ASN A 38 10.25 10.79 -6.38
N LYS A 39 11.31 10.11 -6.87
CA LYS A 39 11.83 10.35 -8.22
C LYS A 39 10.77 10.20 -9.30
N ARG A 40 10.02 9.10 -9.32
CA ARG A 40 8.92 8.93 -10.29
C ARG A 40 7.82 10.00 -10.20
N ALA A 41 7.63 10.62 -9.03
CA ALA A 41 6.60 11.64 -8.83
C ALA A 41 7.07 13.04 -9.24
N THR A 42 8.36 13.36 -9.07
CA THR A 42 8.90 14.71 -9.28
C THR A 42 9.70 14.88 -10.55
N ASP A 43 10.18 13.78 -11.14
CA ASP A 43 11.15 13.78 -12.25
C ASP A 43 10.50 13.15 -13.49
N LYS A 44 10.10 14.02 -14.43
CA LYS A 44 9.38 13.62 -15.64
C LYS A 44 10.27 12.79 -16.56
N ASP A 45 11.49 13.24 -16.81
CA ASP A 45 12.45 12.56 -17.69
C ASP A 45 12.82 11.19 -17.14
N TYR A 46 13.00 11.06 -15.82
CA TYR A 46 13.18 9.76 -15.20
C TYR A 46 12.02 8.80 -15.47
N ARG A 47 10.77 9.28 -15.41
CA ARG A 47 9.58 8.46 -15.67
C ARG A 47 9.49 8.04 -17.13
N GLU A 48 9.79 8.95 -18.06
CA GLU A 48 9.75 8.67 -19.50
C GLU A 48 10.87 7.72 -19.93
N ASN A 49 12.09 7.93 -19.43
CA ASN A 49 13.21 7.02 -19.69
C ASN A 49 12.94 5.60 -19.17
N GLN A 50 12.31 5.46 -18.00
CA GLN A 50 11.91 4.15 -17.49
C GLN A 50 10.86 3.47 -18.38
N ALA A 51 9.89 4.22 -18.91
CA ALA A 51 8.89 3.69 -19.82
C ALA A 51 9.50 3.27 -21.16
N TYR A 52 10.40 4.09 -21.72
CA TYR A 52 11.12 3.80 -22.94
C TYR A 52 12.00 2.55 -22.80
N ALA A 53 12.80 2.46 -21.73
CA ALA A 53 13.64 1.31 -21.47
C ALA A 53 12.82 0.01 -21.33
N PHE A 54 11.68 0.08 -20.64
CA PHE A 54 10.78 -1.07 -20.53
C PHE A 54 10.21 -1.49 -21.89
N LYS A 55 9.79 -0.51 -22.72
CA LYS A 55 9.26 -0.77 -24.06
C LYS A 55 10.32 -1.42 -24.95
N ALA A 56 11.51 -0.84 -25.04
CA ALA A 56 12.62 -1.38 -25.83
C ALA A 56 12.99 -2.80 -25.36
N TRP A 57 13.03 -3.04 -24.05
CA TRP A 57 13.29 -4.38 -23.51
C TRP A 57 12.17 -5.38 -23.87
N ALA A 58 10.90 -4.98 -23.82
CA ALA A 58 9.78 -5.85 -24.18
C ALA A 58 9.73 -6.18 -25.68
N GLU A 59 10.16 -5.25 -26.54
CA GLU A 59 10.29 -5.47 -27.99
C GLU A 59 11.38 -6.50 -28.32
N VAL A 60 12.49 -6.48 -27.57
CA VAL A 60 13.58 -7.48 -27.72
C VAL A 60 13.20 -8.82 -27.09
N HIS A 61 12.32 -8.84 -26.10
CA HIS A 61 11.97 -10.04 -25.33
C HIS A 61 10.45 -10.29 -25.27
N PRO A 62 9.77 -10.51 -26.42
CA PRO A 62 8.31 -10.64 -26.47
C PRO A 62 7.78 -11.84 -25.67
N ASP A 63 8.50 -12.97 -25.71
CA ASP A 63 8.04 -14.23 -25.09
C ASP A 63 8.45 -14.37 -23.62
N TYR A 64 9.31 -13.48 -23.12
CA TYR A 64 9.89 -13.60 -21.78
C TYR A 64 8.83 -13.79 -20.70
N TRP A 65 7.76 -12.98 -20.74
CA TRP A 65 6.75 -13.05 -19.70
C TRP A 65 5.90 -14.33 -19.78
N SER A 66 5.77 -14.94 -20.97
CA SER A 66 5.12 -16.24 -21.08
C SER A 66 6.02 -17.31 -20.46
N ASN A 67 7.25 -17.41 -20.94
CA ASN A 67 8.24 -18.39 -20.46
C ASN A 67 8.45 -18.27 -18.95
N TYR A 68 8.59 -17.05 -18.44
CA TYR A 68 8.74 -16.80 -17.00
C TYR A 68 7.55 -17.34 -16.18
N ARG A 69 6.31 -17.22 -16.69
CA ARG A 69 5.13 -17.72 -15.98
C ARG A 69 5.05 -19.24 -16.02
N ASP A 70 5.47 -19.84 -17.13
CA ASP A 70 5.48 -21.29 -17.34
C ASP A 70 6.55 -21.93 -16.45
N ASP A 71 7.73 -21.30 -16.34
CA ASP A 71 8.84 -21.74 -15.47
C ASP A 71 8.57 -21.48 -13.98
N HIS A 72 7.66 -20.56 -13.64
CA HIS A 72 7.35 -20.17 -12.25
C HIS A 72 5.85 -20.30 -11.94
N PRO A 73 5.27 -21.52 -11.99
CA PRO A 73 3.83 -21.73 -11.83
C PRO A 73 3.34 -21.34 -10.43
N GLU A 74 4.13 -21.61 -9.39
CA GLU A 74 3.80 -21.25 -8.00
C GLU A 74 3.74 -19.73 -7.78
N TYR A 75 4.70 -19.00 -8.35
CA TYR A 75 4.69 -17.54 -8.33
C TYR A 75 3.45 -17.00 -9.05
N THR A 76 3.14 -17.54 -10.22
CA THR A 76 2.00 -17.16 -11.04
C THR A 76 0.68 -17.39 -10.29
N LYS A 77 0.51 -18.56 -9.67
CA LYS A 77 -0.68 -18.91 -8.88
C LYS A 77 -0.88 -17.93 -7.72
N LYS A 78 0.16 -17.71 -6.91
CA LYS A 78 0.12 -16.77 -5.79
C LYS A 78 -0.16 -15.34 -6.24
N ASN A 79 0.39 -14.91 -7.38
CA ASN A 79 0.11 -13.58 -7.91
C ASN A 79 -1.35 -13.45 -8.39
N ARG A 80 -1.90 -14.49 -9.02
CA ARG A 80 -3.31 -14.54 -9.44
C ARG A 80 -4.26 -14.47 -8.23
N GLU A 81 -4.00 -15.23 -7.16
CA GLU A 81 -4.78 -15.17 -5.91
C GLU A 81 -4.74 -13.77 -5.27
N ASN A 82 -3.55 -13.17 -5.20
CA ASN A 82 -3.41 -11.81 -4.70
C ASN A 82 -4.15 -10.80 -5.57
N GLN A 83 -4.17 -10.99 -6.89
CA GLN A 83 -4.92 -10.15 -7.81
C GLN A 83 -6.43 -10.30 -7.60
N LYS A 84 -6.94 -11.52 -7.39
CA LYS A 84 -8.36 -11.76 -7.03
C LYS A 84 -8.74 -11.00 -5.77
N ARG A 85 -7.96 -11.14 -4.70
CA ARG A 85 -8.17 -10.41 -3.44
C ARG A 85 -8.15 -8.89 -3.61
N ARG A 86 -7.24 -8.36 -4.44
CA ARG A 86 -7.20 -6.92 -4.77
C ARG A 86 -8.46 -6.49 -5.54
N ASN A 87 -8.91 -7.30 -6.49
CA ASN A 87 -10.10 -7.02 -7.29
C ASN A 87 -11.37 -7.05 -6.43
N GLU A 88 -11.50 -8.02 -5.52
CA GLU A 88 -12.60 -8.10 -4.54
C GLU A 88 -12.62 -6.87 -3.64
N LYS A 89 -11.46 -6.49 -3.07
CA LYS A 89 -11.34 -5.25 -2.29
C LYS A 89 -11.81 -4.04 -3.10
N ARG A 90 -11.41 -3.93 -4.38
CA ARG A 90 -11.86 -2.85 -5.27
C ARG A 90 -13.37 -2.90 -5.53
N LYS A 91 -13.98 -4.09 -5.69
CA LYS A 91 -15.44 -4.24 -5.85
C LYS A 91 -16.18 -3.73 -4.62
N ILE A 92 -15.72 -4.10 -3.42
CA ILE A 92 -16.28 -3.61 -2.15
C ILE A 92 -16.13 -2.08 -2.07
N LEU A 93 -14.94 -1.54 -2.35
CA LEU A 93 -14.70 -0.10 -2.31
C LEU A 93 -15.60 0.68 -3.29
N LYS A 94 -15.91 0.12 -4.46
CA LYS A 94 -16.82 0.76 -5.43
C LYS A 94 -18.26 0.86 -4.91
N LYS A 95 -18.71 -0.13 -4.12
CA LYS A 95 -20.05 -0.19 -3.52
C LYS A 95 -20.21 0.74 -2.32
N LEU A 96 -19.12 1.24 -1.74
CA LEU A 96 -19.19 2.16 -0.61
C LEU A 96 -19.81 3.52 -1.02
N PRO A 97 -20.52 4.20 -0.09
CA PRO A 97 -20.94 5.57 -0.29
C PRO A 97 -19.75 6.53 -0.51
N ASP A 98 -19.95 7.60 -1.27
CA ASP A 98 -18.86 8.48 -1.68
C ASP A 98 -18.16 9.20 -0.52
N PHE A 99 -18.90 9.55 0.54
CA PHE A 99 -18.29 10.11 1.76
C PHE A 99 -17.33 9.12 2.45
N VAL A 100 -17.62 7.81 2.40
CA VAL A 100 -16.72 6.78 2.93
C VAL A 100 -15.51 6.60 2.02
N LYS A 101 -15.71 6.60 0.69
CA LYS A 101 -14.60 6.54 -0.28
C LYS A 101 -13.63 7.71 -0.10
N ALA A 102 -14.15 8.92 0.08
CA ALA A 102 -13.36 10.12 0.31
C ALA A 102 -12.52 10.01 1.60
N GLU A 103 -13.08 9.45 2.67
CA GLU A 103 -12.35 9.26 3.94
C GLU A 103 -11.28 8.16 3.82
N ILE A 104 -11.55 7.05 3.13
CA ILE A 104 -10.56 6.01 2.85
C ILE A 104 -9.41 6.56 1.99
N ALA A 105 -9.72 7.38 0.97
CA ALA A 105 -8.70 8.01 0.13
C ALA A 105 -7.80 8.97 0.91
N LYS A 106 -8.33 9.64 1.94
CA LYS A 106 -7.53 10.44 2.88
C LYS A 106 -6.68 9.56 3.80
N MET A 107 -7.22 8.43 4.26
CA MET A 107 -6.50 7.47 5.11
C MET A 107 -5.32 6.79 4.41
N GLU A 108 -5.41 6.40 3.13
CA GLU A 108 -4.29 5.74 2.43
C GLU A 108 -3.04 6.64 2.30
N LYS A 109 -3.17 7.95 2.49
CA LYS A 109 -2.02 8.89 2.58
C LYS A 109 -1.39 8.96 3.97
N SER A 110 -2.09 8.51 5.01
CA SER A 110 -1.64 8.52 6.41
C SER A 110 -1.31 7.10 6.87
N ASN A 111 -0.02 6.78 7.01
CA ASN A 111 0.45 5.51 7.58
C ASN A 111 0.14 5.33 9.08
N LYS A 112 -0.67 6.19 9.70
CA LYS A 112 -1.07 6.03 11.10
C LYS A 112 -2.14 4.94 11.17
N LYS A 113 -1.76 3.73 11.62
CA LYS A 113 -2.73 2.75 12.10
C LYS A 113 -3.57 3.43 13.19
N LYS A 114 -4.82 3.75 12.91
CA LYS A 114 -5.76 4.12 13.98
C LYS A 114 -6.09 2.84 14.72
N THR A 115 -5.68 2.77 15.98
CA THR A 115 -6.19 1.77 16.91
C THR A 115 -7.67 2.03 17.09
N LEU A 116 -8.49 0.98 16.98
CA LEU A 116 -9.88 1.07 17.43
C LEU A 116 -9.83 1.47 18.91
N ILE A 117 -10.64 2.44 19.33
CA ILE A 117 -10.74 2.90 20.72
C ILE A 117 -12.14 2.62 21.25
N SER A 118 -12.30 2.47 22.56
CA SER A 118 -13.64 2.39 23.13
C SER A 118 -14.42 3.68 22.84
N GLY A 119 -15.70 3.58 22.48
CA GLY A 119 -16.54 4.73 22.14
C GLY A 119 -17.77 4.38 21.32
N TYR A 120 -18.53 5.41 20.94
CA TYR A 120 -19.67 5.26 20.05
C TYR A 120 -19.24 5.35 18.58
N TYR A 121 -19.72 4.40 17.79
CA TYR A 121 -19.47 4.29 16.37
C TYR A 121 -20.79 4.30 15.62
N VAL A 122 -20.79 4.95 14.47
CA VAL A 122 -21.88 4.83 13.50
C VAL A 122 -21.52 3.74 12.51
N LEU A 123 -22.23 2.62 12.58
CA LEU A 123 -22.17 1.56 11.58
C LEU A 123 -23.09 1.89 10.42
N ILE A 124 -22.55 1.72 9.22
CA ILE A 124 -23.26 1.97 7.98
C ILE A 124 -23.31 0.63 7.24
N PRO A 125 -24.48 -0.02 7.15
CA PRO A 125 -24.61 -1.30 6.50
C PRO A 125 -24.27 -1.16 5.01
N LEU A 126 -23.38 -2.04 4.54
CA LEU A 126 -23.01 -2.17 3.14
C LEU A 126 -24.15 -2.87 2.39
N SER A 127 -25.13 -2.09 1.92
CA SER A 127 -26.23 -2.58 1.08
C SER A 127 -25.94 -2.34 -0.40
N ASP A 128 -26.20 -3.34 -1.24
CA ASP A 128 -26.14 -3.25 -2.70
C ASP A 128 -27.37 -2.55 -3.31
N LYS A 129 -28.41 -2.30 -2.51
CA LYS A 129 -29.64 -1.67 -2.98
C LYS A 129 -29.53 -0.15 -2.85
N LYS A 130 -29.75 0.57 -3.96
CA LYS A 130 -30.00 2.01 -4.01
C LYS A 130 -31.30 2.32 -3.24
N ILE A 131 -31.24 2.30 -1.92
CA ILE A 131 -32.35 2.76 -1.07
C ILE A 131 -31.99 4.19 -0.68
N ALA A 132 -32.89 5.13 -0.96
CA ALA A 132 -32.72 6.56 -0.68
C ALA A 132 -32.49 6.88 0.82
N LYS A 133 -32.59 5.88 1.70
CA LYS A 133 -32.38 5.98 3.14
C LYS A 133 -31.36 4.92 3.55
N ILE A 134 -30.13 5.36 3.86
CA ILE A 134 -29.11 4.53 4.50
C ILE A 134 -29.41 4.54 5.99
N GLU A 135 -29.93 3.44 6.53
CA GLU A 135 -30.14 3.30 7.97
C GLU A 135 -28.78 3.23 8.67
N LYS A 136 -28.51 4.21 9.53
CA LYS A 136 -27.28 4.30 10.32
C LYS A 136 -27.56 3.70 11.69
N MET A 137 -26.72 2.78 12.14
CA MET A 137 -26.83 2.18 13.46
C MET A 137 -25.74 2.74 14.37
N ILE A 138 -26.12 3.28 15.52
CA ILE A 138 -25.16 3.69 16.54
C ILE A 138 -24.86 2.49 17.43
N VAL A 139 -23.59 2.14 17.58
CA VAL A 139 -23.11 1.08 18.47
C VAL A 139 -22.08 1.63 19.44
N LYS A 140 -22.07 1.12 20.66
CA LYS A 140 -20.95 1.34 21.59
C LYS A 140 -19.98 0.16 21.44
N ILE A 141 -18.71 0.45 21.15
CA ILE A 141 -17.64 -0.55 21.15
C ILE A 141 -16.79 -0.29 22.38
N ASP A 142 -16.62 -1.30 23.23
CA ASP A 142 -15.72 -1.27 24.38
C ASP A 142 -14.58 -2.27 24.13
N ILE A 143 -13.34 -1.80 24.20
CA ILE A 143 -12.13 -2.61 23.98
C ILE A 143 -11.44 -2.81 25.31
N PHE A 144 -11.25 -4.09 25.67
CA PHE A 144 -10.50 -4.48 26.85
C PHE A 144 -9.13 -4.97 26.41
N SER A 145 -8.07 -4.32 26.90
CA SER A 145 -6.70 -4.83 26.77
C SER A 145 -6.57 -6.03 27.71
N LYS A 146 -6.15 -7.20 27.21
CA LYS A 146 -5.61 -8.23 28.11
C LYS A 146 -4.28 -7.69 28.66
N GLY A 147 -4.18 -7.60 29.99
CA GLY A 147 -2.92 -7.31 30.69
C GLY A 147 -1.89 -8.39 30.47
#